data_AF-A0A9K3PDS5-F1
#
_entry.id   AF-A0A9K3PDS5-F1
#
_cell.length_a   1.000
_cell.length_b   1.000
_cell.length_c   1.000
_cell.angle_alpha   90.00
_cell.angle_beta   90.00
_cell.angle_gamma   90.00
#
_symmetry.space_group_name_H-M   'P 1'
#
loop_
_entity.id
_entity.type
_entity.pdbx_description
1 polymer ?
#
loop_
_entity_poly.entity_id
_entity_poly.type
_entity_poly.pdbx_seq_one_letter_code
_entity_poly.pdbx_strand_id
1 'polypeptide(L)'
;MQAWSEDQGVPTDLSDGILHLFADPYGKVTEALGMELTHKGPLGVGLVGRCKRFALFIVDGVVKIVRVAEKVDDPAGDEFPDATLAESMLEAIQSLKGSDEL
;
A
#
# COMPACT_ATOMS: atom_id res chain seq x y z
N MET A 1 4.51 -16.08 0.10
CA MET A 1 3.13 -15.71 0.43
C MET A 1 2.15 -16.87 0.42
N GLN A 2 2.43 -18.01 -0.23
CA GLN A 2 1.47 -19.13 -0.33
C GLN A 2 0.76 -19.52 0.98
N ALA A 3 1.50 -19.90 2.03
CA ALA A 3 0.90 -20.31 3.30
C ALA A 3 0.05 -19.21 3.95
N TRP A 4 0.43 -17.94 3.79
CA TRP A 4 -0.34 -16.81 4.28
C TRP A 4 -1.58 -16.55 3.42
N SER A 5 -1.47 -16.67 2.10
CA SER A 5 -2.63 -16.58 1.20
C SER A 5 -3.67 -17.64 1.54
N GLU A 6 -3.25 -18.88 1.76
CA GLU A 6 -4.13 -19.99 2.16
C GLU A 6 -4.83 -19.70 3.50
N ASP A 7 -4.09 -19.23 4.52
CA ASP A 7 -4.65 -18.85 5.83
C ASP A 7 -5.67 -17.71 5.75
N GLN A 8 -5.46 -16.75 4.85
CA GLN A 8 -6.37 -15.62 4.64
C GLN A 8 -7.50 -15.91 3.63
N GLY A 9 -7.59 -17.15 3.11
CA GLY A 9 -8.58 -17.52 2.09
C GLY A 9 -8.38 -16.81 0.75
N VAL A 10 -7.17 -16.36 0.44
CA VAL A 10 -6.80 -15.69 -0.80
C VAL A 10 -6.27 -16.73 -1.80
N PRO A 11 -6.79 -16.77 -3.04
CA PRO A 11 -6.27 -17.68 -4.06
C PRO A 11 -4.79 -17.48 -4.34
N THR A 12 -4.10 -18.58 -4.66
CA THR A 12 -2.66 -18.57 -4.99
C THR A 12 -2.40 -18.40 -6.48
N ASP A 13 -3.39 -18.73 -7.33
CA ASP A 13 -3.36 -18.43 -8.77
C ASP A 13 -3.76 -16.95 -9.00
N LEU A 14 -3.07 -16.29 -9.93
CA LEU A 14 -3.34 -14.90 -10.29
C LEU A 14 -4.58 -14.77 -11.19
N SER A 15 -5.03 -15.84 -11.84
CA SER A 15 -6.29 -15.80 -12.61
C SER A 15 -7.54 -15.83 -11.74
N ASP A 16 -7.39 -16.13 -10.45
CA ASP A 16 -8.49 -16.42 -9.54
C ASP A 16 -8.61 -15.33 -8.47
N GLY A 17 -9.79 -14.71 -8.36
CA GLY A 17 -10.07 -13.67 -7.37
C GLY A 17 -9.58 -12.27 -7.75
N ILE A 18 -9.79 -11.31 -6.83
CA ILE A 18 -9.44 -9.88 -7.02
C ILE A 18 -8.34 -9.39 -6.06
N LEU A 19 -7.97 -10.22 -5.09
CA LEU A 19 -6.96 -9.93 -4.08
C LEU A 19 -5.82 -10.92 -4.26
N HIS A 20 -4.59 -10.42 -4.29
CA HIS A 20 -3.39 -11.24 -4.36
C HIS A 20 -2.36 -10.71 -3.37
N LEU A 21 -1.62 -11.62 -2.76
CA LEU A 21 -0.60 -11.28 -1.77
C LEU A 21 0.80 -11.46 -2.35
N PHE A 22 1.56 -10.38 -2.39
CA PHE A 22 2.93 -10.36 -2.89
C PHE A 22 3.93 -10.20 -1.75
N ALA A 23 5.14 -10.74 -1.96
CA ALA A 23 6.26 -10.61 -1.04
C ALA A 23 7.30 -9.67 -1.66
N ASP A 24 7.72 -8.65 -0.91
CA ASP A 24 8.89 -7.82 -1.23
C ASP A 24 9.98 -8.01 -0.14
N PRO A 25 10.56 -9.21 -0.01
CA PRO A 25 11.44 -9.54 1.12
C PRO A 25 12.77 -8.78 1.09
N TYR A 26 13.15 -8.25 -0.06
CA TYR A 26 14.37 -7.46 -0.26
C TYR A 26 14.10 -5.96 -0.34
N GLY A 27 12.84 -5.52 -0.23
CA GLY A 27 12.46 -4.11 -0.30
C GLY A 27 12.66 -3.45 -1.66
N LYS A 28 12.86 -4.22 -2.76
CA LYS A 28 13.20 -3.65 -4.08
C LYS A 28 12.05 -2.85 -4.66
N VAL A 29 10.81 -3.32 -4.48
CA VAL A 29 9.62 -2.59 -4.93
C VAL A 29 9.41 -1.38 -4.05
N THR A 30 9.59 -1.54 -2.74
CA THR A 30 9.50 -0.47 -1.75
C THR A 30 10.47 0.68 -2.05
N GLU A 31 11.73 0.36 -2.30
CA GLU A 31 12.79 1.30 -2.69
C GLU A 31 12.45 2.00 -4.01
N ALA A 32 12.07 1.24 -5.05
CA ALA A 32 11.72 1.79 -6.35
C ALA A 32 10.52 2.75 -6.30
N LEU A 33 9.60 2.56 -5.33
CA LEU A 33 8.45 3.43 -5.08
C LEU A 33 8.79 4.59 -4.14
N GLY A 34 9.97 4.63 -3.53
CA GLY A 34 10.34 5.63 -2.51
C GLY A 34 9.50 5.52 -1.23
N MET A 35 9.01 4.32 -0.91
CA MET A 35 8.06 4.07 0.18
C MET A 35 8.73 3.45 1.42
N GLU A 36 10.02 3.65 1.60
CA GLU A 36 10.77 3.13 2.73
C GLU A 36 10.41 3.83 4.06
N LEU A 37 10.22 3.06 5.13
CA LEU A 37 9.97 3.58 6.47
C LEU A 37 11.30 3.88 7.18
N THR A 38 11.74 5.13 7.12
CA THR A 38 13.08 5.54 7.61
C THR A 38 13.05 6.29 8.93
N HIS A 39 11.88 6.58 9.49
CA HIS A 39 11.75 7.34 10.72
C HIS A 39 12.35 6.60 11.93
N LYS A 40 13.10 7.33 12.79
CA LYS A 40 13.83 6.74 13.92
C LYS A 40 12.94 6.02 14.94
N GLY A 41 11.71 6.48 15.12
CA GLY A 41 10.72 5.87 16.04
C GLY A 41 10.42 4.42 15.67
N PRO A 42 9.81 4.16 14.50
CA PRO A 42 9.59 2.80 13.98
C PRO A 42 10.87 1.94 13.92
N LEU A 43 11.99 2.52 13.46
CA LEU A 43 13.27 1.80 13.43
C LEU A 43 13.73 1.37 14.84
N GLY A 44 13.53 2.23 15.84
CA GLY A 44 13.91 1.98 17.23
C GLY A 44 13.13 0.86 17.92
N VAL A 45 11.98 0.46 17.37
CA VAL A 45 11.16 -0.68 17.85
C VAL A 45 11.29 -1.92 16.96
N GLY A 46 12.27 -1.96 16.05
CA GLY A 46 12.59 -3.13 15.24
C GLY A 46 11.87 -3.21 13.89
N LEU A 47 11.18 -2.15 13.44
CA LEU A 47 10.58 -2.08 12.11
C LEU A 47 11.62 -1.71 11.03
N VAL A 48 12.69 -2.51 10.94
CA VAL A 48 13.80 -2.31 9.99
C VAL A 48 13.43 -2.86 8.61
N GLY A 49 13.72 -2.11 7.55
CA GLY A 49 13.48 -2.55 6.17
C GLY A 49 11.99 -2.69 5.82
N ARG A 50 11.12 -1.94 6.52
CA ARG A 50 9.67 -1.93 6.26
C ARG A 50 9.31 -0.84 5.25
N CYS A 51 8.17 -1.02 4.60
CA CYS A 51 7.52 0.05 3.86
C CYS A 51 6.63 0.90 4.77
N LYS A 52 6.32 2.12 4.31
CA LYS A 52 5.24 2.94 4.88
C LYS A 52 3.89 2.27 4.63
N ARG A 53 2.88 2.64 5.41
CA ARG A 53 1.49 2.30 5.06
C ARG A 53 1.03 3.20 3.91
N PHE A 54 0.84 2.61 2.73
CA PHE A 54 0.45 3.34 1.51
C PHE A 54 -0.52 2.53 0.65
N ALA A 55 -1.26 3.23 -0.22
CA ALA A 55 -2.13 2.66 -1.24
C ALA A 55 -1.91 3.37 -2.58
N LEU A 56 -1.88 2.59 -3.67
CA LEU A 56 -1.67 3.08 -5.03
C LEU A 56 -2.84 2.67 -5.91
N PHE A 57 -3.25 3.55 -6.82
CA PHE A 57 -4.07 3.18 -7.97
C PHE A 57 -3.21 3.27 -9.23
N ILE A 58 -3.05 2.15 -9.93
CA ILE A 58 -2.14 2.01 -11.07
C ILE A 58 -2.93 1.49 -12.25
N VAL A 59 -2.80 2.16 -13.40
CA VAL A 59 -3.43 1.76 -14.67
C VAL A 59 -2.33 1.67 -15.72
N ASP A 60 -2.18 0.50 -16.36
CA ASP A 60 -1.17 0.22 -17.38
C ASP A 60 0.26 0.61 -16.97
N GLY A 61 0.62 0.30 -15.71
CA GLY A 61 1.93 0.64 -15.15
C GLY A 61 2.12 2.11 -14.78
N VAL A 62 1.12 2.97 -15.01
CA VAL A 62 1.16 4.38 -14.62
C VAL A 62 0.45 4.57 -13.29
N VAL A 63 1.16 5.12 -12.30
CA VAL A 63 0.58 5.49 -11.02
C VAL A 63 -0.31 6.71 -11.19
N LYS A 64 -1.60 6.56 -10.88
CA LYS A 64 -2.62 7.61 -11.00
C LYS A 64 -2.95 8.26 -9.66
N ILE A 65 -2.92 7.48 -8.58
CA ILE A 65 -3.17 7.96 -7.22
C ILE A 65 -2.12 7.36 -6.28
N VAL A 66 -1.58 8.21 -5.40
CA VAL A 66 -0.69 7.82 -4.29
C VAL A 66 -1.29 8.35 -3.01
N ARG A 67 -1.50 7.48 -2.01
CA ARG A 67 -1.87 7.87 -0.65
C ARG A 67 -0.94 7.20 0.35
N VAL A 68 -0.45 7.96 1.32
CA VAL A 68 0.48 7.51 2.35
C VAL A 68 -0.09 7.95 3.71
N ALA A 69 -0.12 7.06 4.68
CA ALA A 69 -0.68 7.34 6.01
C ALA A 69 0.33 7.98 6.99
N GLU A 70 1.61 8.08 6.59
CA GLU A 70 2.68 8.71 7.39
C GLU A 70 2.33 10.16 7.77
N LYS A 71 2.47 10.49 9.05
CA LYS A 71 2.41 11.84 9.61
C LYS A 71 3.64 12.12 10.49
N VAL A 72 3.81 13.39 10.86
CA VAL A 72 4.93 13.82 11.73
C VAL A 72 4.83 13.18 13.11
N ASP A 73 3.62 13.11 13.66
CA ASP A 73 3.27 12.52 14.95
C ASP A 73 2.92 11.02 14.86
N ASP A 74 2.57 10.52 13.68
CA ASP A 74 2.33 9.10 13.39
C ASP A 74 3.14 8.61 12.18
N PRO A 75 4.46 8.39 12.33
CA PRO A 75 5.33 8.05 11.21
C PRO A 75 5.06 6.68 10.58
N ALA A 76 4.49 5.74 11.35
CA ALA A 76 4.11 4.42 10.84
C ALA A 76 2.72 4.43 10.18
N GLY A 77 1.89 5.43 10.50
CA GLY A 77 0.51 5.50 10.02
C GLY A 77 -0.40 4.51 10.74
N ASP A 78 -0.14 4.23 12.02
CA ASP A 78 -0.90 3.26 12.80
C ASP A 78 -2.13 3.88 13.48
N GLU A 79 -2.04 5.14 13.91
CA GLU A 79 -3.16 5.87 14.52
C GLU A 79 -4.10 6.47 13.47
N PHE A 80 -3.57 6.86 12.30
CA PHE A 80 -4.33 7.53 11.25
C PHE A 80 -4.23 6.82 9.88
N PRO A 81 -4.71 5.58 9.75
CA PRO A 81 -4.60 4.80 8.51
C PRO A 81 -5.58 5.25 7.42
N ASP A 82 -6.54 6.13 7.74
CA ASP A 82 -7.76 6.41 6.97
C ASP A 82 -7.50 6.72 5.48
N ALA A 83 -6.44 7.48 5.21
CA ALA A 83 -6.08 7.85 3.85
C ALA A 83 -5.83 6.63 2.94
N THR A 84 -5.40 5.50 3.50
CA THR A 84 -5.02 4.29 2.76
C THR A 84 -6.09 3.21 2.76
N LEU A 85 -7.21 3.42 3.47
CA LEU A 85 -8.31 2.45 3.53
C LEU A 85 -9.08 2.36 2.20
N ALA A 86 -9.78 1.24 2.02
CA ALA A 86 -10.45 0.90 0.77
C ALA A 86 -11.50 1.96 0.37
N GLU A 87 -12.30 2.44 1.32
CA GLU A 87 -13.34 3.44 1.10
C GLU A 87 -12.75 4.76 0.59
N SER A 88 -11.71 5.24 1.28
CA SER A 88 -10.94 6.43 0.90
C SER A 88 -10.34 6.31 -0.50
N MET A 89 -9.84 5.12 -0.86
CA MET A 89 -9.32 4.87 -2.21
C MET A 89 -10.43 4.81 -3.27
N LEU A 90 -11.58 4.19 -2.97
CA LEU A 90 -12.72 4.14 -3.88
C LEU A 90 -13.25 5.54 -4.19
N GLU A 91 -13.36 6.41 -3.18
CA GLU A 91 -13.74 7.81 -3.37
C GLU A 91 -12.72 8.57 -4.24
N ALA A 92 -11.42 8.35 -4.01
CA ALA A 92 -10.36 8.98 -4.79
C ALA A 92 -10.41 8.56 -6.26
N ILE A 93 -10.63 7.26 -6.51
CA ILE A 93 -10.73 6.71 -7.88
C ILE A 93 -11.99 7.24 -8.59
N GLN A 94 -13.12 7.33 -7.90
CA GLN A 94 -14.35 7.91 -8.46
C GLN A 94 -14.16 9.39 -8.82
N SER A 95 -13.52 10.15 -7.93
CA SER A 95 -13.23 11.57 -8.15
C SER A 95 -12.34 11.79 -9.38
N LEU A 96 -11.33 10.92 -9.59
CA LEU A 96 -10.45 10.98 -10.75
C LEU A 96 -11.19 10.66 -12.07
N LYS A 97 -12.08 9.66 -12.07
CA LYS A 97 -12.87 9.31 -13.26
C LYS A 97 -13.80 10.44 -13.69
N GLY A 98 -14.38 11.16 -12.72
CA GLY A 98 -15.22 12.33 -13.02
C GLY A 98 -14.45 13.53 -13.58
N SER A 99 -13.12 13.60 -13.38
CA SER A 99 -12.27 14.66 -13.94
C SER A 99 -11.72 14.36 -15.34
N ASP A 100 -11.68 13.09 -15.77
CA ASP A 100 -11.24 12.69 -17.11
C ASP A 100 -12.36 12.88 -18.18
N GLU A 101 -13.58 13.26 -17.77
CA GLU A 101 -14.73 13.57 -18.65
C GLU A 101 -14.94 15.08 -18.94
N LEU A 102 -13.98 15.96 -18.60
CA LEU A 102 -13.99 17.40 -18.90
C LEU A 102 -12.80 17.83 -19.77
#